data_AF-A0A642C2R0-F1
#
_entry.id   AF-A0A642C2R0-F1
#
_cell.length_a   1.000
_cell.length_b   1.000
_cell.length_c   1.000
_cell.angle_alpha   90.00
_cell.angle_beta   90.00
_cell.angle_gamma   90.00
#
_symmetry.space_group_name_H-M   'P 1'
#
loop_
_entity.id
_entity.type
_entity.pdbx_description
1 polymer ?
#
loop_
_entity_poly.entity_id
_entity_poly.type
_entity_poly.pdbx_seq_one_letter_code
_entity_poly.pdbx_strand_id
1 'polypeptide(L)'
;MKLYKYCFALLALTTVTVSGCKNEDINEEHHYDNKLYVSSAPVCDDLLIKPSITEATRELSYRIASPAEQDIQISFDAAPAMTAAYNLIYNDNATALDSYFYNIPTKTATIKAGDISSDNIVIDFKNTNELDKSKRYVLPVTILDASNIDVLESARTAYFIFKGAALINVVANIKEIYFPINWKSSVNSLSTVTIEALVRSEDWVAGRDNALSSVFGIEGKFLVRIGDADRPRDQVQV
;
A
#
# COMPACT_ATOMS: atom_id res chain seq x y z
N MET A 1 -88.61 24.72 1.79
CA MET A 1 -88.59 23.45 2.55
C MET A 1 -87.16 22.95 2.61
N LYS A 2 -86.73 22.58 3.82
CA LYS A 2 -85.38 22.11 4.20
C LYS A 2 -85.08 20.72 3.62
N LEU A 3 -83.80 20.30 3.73
CA LEU A 3 -83.19 18.96 3.57
C LEU A 3 -82.50 18.79 2.20
N TYR A 4 -81.17 18.66 2.02
CA TYR A 4 -80.01 18.25 2.82
C TYR A 4 -78.77 18.90 2.15
N LYS A 5 -77.97 19.79 2.74
CA LYS A 5 -76.85 19.58 3.68
C LYS A 5 -75.96 18.35 3.38
N TYR A 6 -74.73 18.66 2.92
CA TYR A 6 -73.51 17.85 2.84
C TYR A 6 -73.31 16.94 1.62
N CYS A 7 -72.65 17.48 0.59
CA CYS A 7 -71.58 16.83 -0.18
C CYS A 7 -70.62 17.95 -0.61
N PHE A 8 -69.51 18.19 0.10
CA PHE A 8 -68.19 17.60 -0.18
C PHE A 8 -67.84 17.63 -1.69
N ALA A 9 -66.72 18.14 -2.18
CA ALA A 9 -65.66 18.97 -1.64
C ALA A 9 -64.88 19.46 -2.87
N LEU A 10 -64.65 20.77 -2.89
CA LEU A 10 -63.62 21.53 -3.58
C LEU A 10 -62.62 20.72 -4.44
N LEU A 11 -62.71 20.90 -5.76
CA LEU A 11 -61.74 20.42 -6.74
C LEU A 11 -60.42 21.18 -6.53
N ALA A 12 -59.46 20.53 -5.88
CA ALA A 12 -58.12 21.07 -5.65
C ALA A 12 -57.32 21.04 -6.96
N LEU A 13 -57.12 22.21 -7.55
CA LEU A 13 -56.19 22.42 -8.66
C LEU A 13 -54.77 22.47 -8.07
N THR A 14 -54.12 21.32 -7.94
CA THR A 14 -52.71 21.22 -7.52
C THR A 14 -51.80 21.73 -8.63
N THR A 15 -51.38 22.99 -8.54
CA THR A 15 -50.17 23.47 -9.21
C THR A 15 -48.97 22.78 -8.59
N VAL A 16 -48.43 21.78 -9.28
CA VAL A 16 -47.12 21.20 -8.95
C VAL A 16 -46.09 22.28 -9.27
N THR A 17 -45.65 23.02 -8.26
CA THR A 17 -44.40 23.76 -8.35
C THR A 17 -43.30 22.71 -8.41
N VAL A 18 -42.71 22.53 -9.58
CA VAL A 18 -41.43 21.85 -9.71
C VAL A 18 -40.42 22.73 -8.99
N SER A 19 -40.26 22.51 -7.69
CA SER A 19 -39.04 22.90 -7.01
C SER A 19 -37.94 22.03 -7.61
N GLY A 20 -37.34 22.51 -8.70
CA GLY A 20 -36.05 22.00 -9.12
C GLY A 20 -35.15 22.02 -7.90
N CYS A 21 -34.42 20.94 -7.66
CA CYS A 21 -33.34 20.93 -6.69
C CYS A 21 -32.59 22.24 -6.86
N LYS A 22 -32.52 23.05 -5.81
CA LYS A 22 -31.54 24.12 -5.78
C LYS A 22 -30.23 23.43 -6.12
N ASN A 23 -29.56 23.88 -7.18
CA ASN A 23 -28.12 23.72 -7.26
C ASN A 23 -27.60 24.46 -6.03
N GLU A 24 -27.56 23.78 -4.91
CA GLU A 24 -26.66 24.13 -3.83
C GLU A 24 -25.30 23.84 -4.43
N ASP A 25 -24.73 24.89 -5.00
CA ASP A 25 -23.37 24.92 -5.48
C ASP A 25 -22.55 24.42 -4.30
N ILE A 26 -21.99 23.20 -4.41
CA ILE A 26 -21.29 22.52 -3.30
C ILE A 26 -20.14 23.41 -2.77
N ASN A 27 -19.72 24.38 -3.58
CA ASN A 27 -18.74 25.42 -3.28
C ASN A 27 -19.22 26.50 -2.29
N GLU A 28 -20.53 26.73 -2.10
CA GLU A 28 -21.05 27.76 -1.18
C GLU A 28 -21.27 27.21 0.25
N GLU A 29 -21.55 25.91 0.41
CA GLU A 29 -21.87 25.31 1.72
C GLU A 29 -20.66 24.63 2.39
N HIS A 30 -19.63 24.31 1.61
CA HIS A 30 -18.39 23.71 2.08
C HIS A 30 -17.18 24.52 1.59
N HIS A 31 -16.80 25.54 2.34
CA HIS A 31 -15.53 26.23 2.11
C HIS A 31 -14.37 25.28 2.43
N TYR A 32 -13.74 24.70 1.41
CA TYR A 32 -12.45 24.05 1.53
C TYR A 32 -11.36 24.99 1.02
N ASP A 33 -10.30 25.17 1.81
CA ASP A 33 -9.15 25.94 1.37
C ASP A 33 -8.45 25.18 0.23
N ASN A 34 -8.33 25.82 -0.93
CA ASN A 34 -7.57 25.26 -2.03
C ASN A 34 -6.07 25.33 -1.70
N LYS A 35 -5.49 24.21 -1.30
CA LYS A 35 -4.07 24.08 -0.95
C LYS A 35 -3.37 23.11 -1.87
N LEU A 36 -2.08 23.35 -2.09
CA LEU A 36 -1.20 22.40 -2.77
C LEU A 36 -0.84 21.25 -1.83
N TYR A 37 -0.93 20.02 -2.32
CA TYR A 37 -0.52 18.84 -1.57
C TYR A 37 0.10 17.78 -2.47
N VAL A 38 0.96 16.95 -1.88
CA VAL A 38 1.43 15.71 -2.48
C VAL A 38 0.27 14.72 -2.51
N SER A 39 -0.08 14.25 -3.69
CA SER A 39 -1.19 13.32 -3.91
C SER A 39 -0.76 11.91 -4.27
N SER A 40 0.55 11.67 -4.46
CA SER A 40 1.05 10.30 -4.47
C SER A 40 0.57 9.60 -3.21
N ALA A 41 0.05 8.38 -3.36
CA ALA A 41 -0.17 7.52 -2.22
C ALA A 41 1.12 7.49 -1.39
N PRO A 42 1.03 7.41 -0.05
CA PRO A 42 2.19 7.03 0.75
C PRO A 42 2.81 5.82 0.08
N VAL A 43 4.12 5.83 -0.17
CA VAL A 43 4.77 4.71 -0.86
C VAL A 43 4.70 3.51 0.09
N CYS A 44 3.60 2.78 0.01
CA CYS A 44 3.26 1.64 0.85
C CYS A 44 3.92 0.34 0.36
N ASP A 45 4.66 0.40 -0.75
CA ASP A 45 5.43 -0.71 -1.30
C ASP A 45 6.91 -0.34 -1.33
N ASP A 46 7.62 -0.72 -0.26
CA ASP A 46 9.02 -0.39 -0.01
C ASP A 46 9.93 -0.74 -1.20
N LEU A 47 10.89 0.16 -1.48
CA LEU A 47 11.99 -0.12 -2.39
C LEU A 47 12.88 -1.20 -1.78
N LEU A 48 13.08 -2.30 -2.50
CA LEU A 48 13.76 -3.47 -1.96
C LEU A 48 15.26 -3.44 -2.27
N ILE A 49 16.09 -3.52 -1.23
CA ILE A 49 17.54 -3.67 -1.35
C ILE A 49 17.81 -5.12 -1.80
N LYS A 50 18.24 -5.30 -3.05
CA LYS A 50 18.55 -6.60 -3.65
C LYS A 50 19.79 -6.49 -4.55
N PRO A 51 20.66 -7.52 -4.61
CA PRO A 51 21.83 -7.51 -5.49
C PRO A 51 21.50 -7.33 -6.98
N SER A 52 20.32 -7.77 -7.41
CA SER A 52 19.86 -7.67 -8.80
C SER A 52 19.18 -6.35 -9.15
N ILE A 53 18.99 -5.44 -8.19
CA ILE A 53 18.35 -4.14 -8.39
C ILE A 53 19.38 -3.07 -8.05
N THR A 54 19.93 -2.44 -9.08
CA THR A 54 20.89 -1.35 -8.93
C THR A 54 20.18 0.01 -8.96
N GLU A 55 19.11 0.11 -9.74
CA GLU A 55 18.39 1.35 -10.01
C GLU A 55 16.89 1.17 -9.83
N ALA A 56 16.22 2.26 -9.50
CA ALA A 56 14.76 2.33 -9.47
C ALA A 56 14.33 3.78 -9.74
N THR A 57 13.23 3.96 -10.48
CA THR A 57 12.64 5.29 -10.67
C THR A 57 11.29 5.36 -9.96
N ARG A 58 11.01 6.49 -9.34
CA ARG A 58 9.72 6.81 -8.73
C ARG A 58 9.26 8.20 -9.15
N GLU A 59 7.96 8.40 -9.04
CA GLU A 59 7.32 9.67 -9.35
C GLU A 59 6.60 10.21 -8.12
N LEU A 60 6.70 11.52 -7.93
CA LEU A 60 5.96 12.29 -6.93
C LEU A 60 4.93 13.16 -7.65
N SER A 61 3.67 12.82 -7.44
CA SER A 61 2.51 13.55 -7.89
C SER A 61 2.04 14.52 -6.83
N TYR A 62 1.55 15.67 -7.29
CA TYR A 62 1.04 16.76 -6.48
C TYR A 62 -0.10 17.43 -7.23
N ARG A 63 -1.00 18.06 -6.49
CA ARG A 63 -2.17 18.73 -7.06
C ARG A 63 -2.78 19.72 -6.08
N ILE A 64 -3.70 20.50 -6.61
CA ILE A 64 -4.60 21.38 -5.87
C ILE A 64 -6.03 20.81 -5.97
N ALA A 65 -6.93 21.24 -5.09
CA ALA A 65 -8.31 20.72 -5.06
C ALA A 65 -9.14 21.28 -6.22
N SER A 66 -8.91 22.56 -6.57
CA SER A 66 -9.65 23.29 -7.61
C SER A 66 -8.71 24.09 -8.50
N PRO A 67 -9.05 24.34 -9.78
CA PRO A 67 -8.23 25.13 -10.69
C PRO A 67 -7.86 26.50 -10.12
N ALA A 68 -6.59 26.89 -10.26
CA ALA A 68 -6.12 28.22 -9.86
C ALA A 68 -6.28 29.23 -11.00
N GLU A 69 -6.48 30.51 -10.65
CA GLU A 69 -6.59 31.61 -11.62
C GLU A 69 -5.23 32.03 -12.22
N GLN A 70 -4.13 31.64 -11.57
CA GLN A 70 -2.77 32.01 -11.94
C GLN A 70 -1.88 30.78 -11.96
N ASP A 71 -0.78 30.87 -12.70
CA ASP A 71 0.27 29.86 -12.69
C ASP A 71 0.85 29.71 -11.27
N ILE A 72 1.03 28.47 -10.82
CA ILE A 72 1.64 28.12 -9.53
C ILE A 72 3.01 27.51 -9.81
N GLN A 73 4.07 28.22 -9.42
CA GLN A 73 5.43 27.69 -9.44
C GLN A 73 5.71 26.95 -8.14
N ILE A 74 6.22 25.74 -8.26
CA ILE A 74 6.45 24.83 -7.12
C ILE A 74 7.90 24.38 -7.15
N SER A 75 8.53 24.34 -5.98
CA SER A 75 9.87 23.77 -5.80
C SER A 75 9.83 22.59 -4.85
N PHE A 76 10.66 21.58 -5.15
CA PHE A 76 10.78 20.34 -4.41
C PHE A 76 12.26 20.07 -4.13
N ASP A 77 12.55 19.43 -3.00
CA ASP A 77 13.86 18.83 -2.80
C ASP A 77 13.79 17.63 -1.85
N ALA A 78 14.83 16.81 -1.92
CA ALA A 78 15.12 15.85 -0.90
C ALA A 78 15.45 16.57 0.42
N ALA A 79 14.86 16.10 1.52
CA ALA A 79 15.09 16.62 2.86
C ALA A 79 15.55 15.50 3.82
N PRO A 80 16.78 14.94 3.65
CA PRO A 80 17.31 13.90 4.53
C PRO A 80 17.28 14.27 6.03
N ALA A 81 17.37 15.57 6.36
CA ALA A 81 17.27 16.10 7.72
C ALA A 81 15.92 15.80 8.40
N MET A 82 14.84 15.54 7.65
CA MET A 82 13.51 15.19 8.19
C MET A 82 13.40 13.73 8.65
N THR A 83 14.46 12.92 8.49
CA THR A 83 14.45 11.50 8.90
C THR A 83 14.15 11.31 10.38
N ALA A 84 14.66 12.18 11.26
CA ALA A 84 14.38 12.09 12.69
C ALA A 84 12.89 12.31 13.00
N ALA A 85 12.25 13.26 12.32
CA ALA A 85 10.82 13.51 12.45
C ALA A 85 9.99 12.33 11.92
N TYR A 86 10.38 11.75 10.78
CA TYR A 86 9.77 10.53 10.25
C TYR A 86 9.80 9.39 11.28
N ASN A 87 10.97 9.10 11.87
CA ASN A 87 11.10 8.03 12.86
C ASN A 87 10.22 8.26 14.09
N LEU A 88 10.07 9.52 14.53
CA LEU A 88 9.21 9.88 15.66
C LEU A 88 7.72 9.69 15.33
N ILE A 89 7.28 10.14 14.14
CA ILE A 89 5.88 10.10 13.71
C ILE A 89 5.42 8.65 13.47
N TYR A 90 6.28 7.84 12.84
CA TYR A 90 5.92 6.48 12.40
C TYR A 90 6.42 5.37 13.34
N ASN A 91 7.09 5.72 14.45
CA ASN A 91 7.72 4.77 15.37
C ASN A 91 8.64 3.78 14.62
N ASP A 92 9.52 4.32 13.78
CA ASP A 92 10.45 3.58 12.91
C ASP A 92 11.91 3.86 13.32
N ASN A 93 12.86 3.11 12.73
CA ASN A 93 14.30 3.29 12.95
C ASN A 93 15.05 3.32 11.61
N ALA A 94 14.64 4.22 10.72
CA ALA A 94 15.25 4.39 9.42
C ALA A 94 16.46 5.34 9.46
N THR A 95 17.46 5.04 8.64
CA THR A 95 18.60 5.91 8.36
C THR A 95 18.29 6.82 7.17
N ALA A 96 18.77 8.06 7.19
CA ALA A 96 18.59 8.95 6.04
C ALA A 96 19.31 8.39 4.81
N LEU A 97 18.64 8.37 3.66
CA LEU A 97 19.27 7.95 2.42
C LEU A 97 20.28 9.01 1.96
N ASP A 98 21.52 8.60 1.71
CA ASP A 98 22.58 9.52 1.26
C ASP A 98 22.33 10.00 -0.18
N SER A 99 22.71 11.24 -0.46
CA SER A 99 22.67 11.86 -1.80
C SER A 99 23.40 11.06 -2.89
N TYR A 100 24.34 10.20 -2.51
CA TYR A 100 24.99 9.25 -3.41
C TYR A 100 24.00 8.28 -4.07
N PHE A 101 22.88 7.94 -3.43
CA PHE A 101 21.94 6.92 -3.89
C PHE A 101 20.75 7.46 -4.68
N TYR A 102 20.64 8.77 -4.89
CA TYR A 102 19.51 9.35 -5.63
C TYR A 102 19.89 10.55 -6.49
N ASN A 103 18.99 10.89 -7.40
CA ASN A 103 19.01 12.09 -8.21
C ASN A 103 17.57 12.56 -8.45
N ILE A 104 17.34 13.87 -8.41
CA ILE A 104 16.05 14.48 -8.78
C ILE A 104 16.36 15.40 -9.97
N PRO A 105 16.17 14.95 -11.21
CA PRO A 105 16.60 15.67 -12.41
C PRO A 105 15.93 17.05 -12.53
N THR A 106 14.67 17.16 -12.14
CA THR A 106 13.89 18.38 -12.19
C THR A 106 13.23 18.61 -10.85
N LYS A 107 13.58 19.71 -10.20
CA LYS A 107 13.15 20.08 -8.84
C LYS A 107 12.05 21.13 -8.81
N THR A 108 11.59 21.58 -9.97
CA THR A 108 10.61 22.65 -10.09
C THR A 108 9.50 22.21 -11.02
N ALA A 109 8.29 22.64 -10.76
CA ALA A 109 7.16 22.42 -11.65
C ALA A 109 6.24 23.64 -11.72
N THR A 110 5.34 23.65 -12.69
CA THR A 110 4.36 24.71 -12.86
C THR A 110 3.00 24.14 -13.20
N ILE A 111 2.04 24.33 -12.29
CA ILE A 111 0.62 24.11 -12.60
C ILE A 111 0.13 25.37 -13.33
N LYS A 112 -0.39 25.21 -14.54
CA LYS A 112 -0.91 26.33 -15.32
C LYS A 112 -2.25 26.81 -14.78
N ALA A 113 -2.54 28.09 -14.96
CA ALA A 113 -3.87 28.64 -14.67
C ALA A 113 -4.96 27.80 -15.37
N GLY A 114 -5.99 27.39 -14.63
CA GLY A 114 -7.05 26.50 -15.11
C GLY A 114 -6.78 25.00 -14.92
N ASP A 115 -5.55 24.59 -14.62
CA ASP A 115 -5.21 23.20 -14.31
C ASP A 115 -5.15 22.95 -12.80
N ILE A 116 -5.18 21.66 -12.41
CA ILE A 116 -5.08 21.23 -11.00
C ILE A 116 -3.79 20.46 -10.69
N SER A 117 -3.00 20.12 -11.70
CA SER A 117 -1.77 19.34 -11.60
C SER A 117 -0.90 19.59 -12.83
N SER A 118 0.37 19.20 -12.75
CA SER A 118 1.30 19.17 -13.89
C SER A 118 2.13 17.88 -13.84
N ASP A 119 3.18 17.79 -14.66
CA ASP A 119 4.03 16.61 -14.71
C ASP A 119 4.60 16.23 -13.34
N ASN A 120 4.69 14.92 -13.10
CA ASN A 120 5.22 14.39 -11.86
C ASN A 120 6.71 14.72 -11.71
N ILE A 121 7.16 14.87 -10.46
CA ILE A 121 8.59 14.97 -10.15
C ILE A 121 9.19 13.57 -10.19
N VAL A 122 10.23 13.37 -10.98
CA VAL A 122 10.94 12.09 -11.09
C VAL A 122 12.08 12.02 -10.07
N ILE A 123 12.16 10.89 -9.37
CA ILE A 123 13.23 10.55 -8.43
C ILE A 123 13.90 9.28 -8.94
N ASP A 124 15.15 9.41 -9.35
CA ASP A 124 15.98 8.31 -9.81
C ASP A 124 16.86 7.84 -8.68
N PHE A 125 16.72 6.58 -8.30
CA PHE A 125 17.57 5.90 -7.34
C PHE A 125 18.64 5.09 -8.07
N LYS A 126 19.85 5.12 -7.54
CA LYS A 126 21.04 4.48 -8.12
C LYS A 126 21.86 3.80 -7.04
N ASN A 127 22.67 2.82 -7.44
CA ASN A 127 23.55 2.04 -6.55
C ASN A 127 22.82 1.44 -5.34
N THR A 128 21.52 1.17 -5.47
CA THR A 128 20.67 0.74 -4.35
C THR A 128 21.03 -0.65 -3.83
N ASN A 129 21.72 -1.45 -4.64
CA ASN A 129 22.32 -2.74 -4.28
C ASN A 129 23.48 -2.63 -3.27
N GLU A 130 24.10 -1.45 -3.12
CA GLU A 130 25.21 -1.21 -2.19
C GLU A 130 24.73 -0.85 -0.78
N LEU A 131 23.43 -0.58 -0.61
CA LEU A 131 22.83 -0.32 0.69
C LEU A 131 22.95 -1.54 1.61
N ASP A 132 23.15 -1.30 2.90
CA ASP A 132 23.18 -2.36 3.90
C ASP A 132 21.77 -2.93 4.09
N LYS A 133 21.54 -4.14 3.57
CA LYS A 133 20.25 -4.82 3.65
C LYS A 133 19.75 -5.08 5.08
N SER A 134 20.61 -4.99 6.10
CA SER A 134 20.21 -5.12 7.51
C SER A 134 19.59 -3.84 8.07
N LYS A 135 19.73 -2.72 7.35
CA LYS A 135 19.20 -1.41 7.72
C LYS A 135 17.98 -1.05 6.90
N ARG A 136 17.20 -0.13 7.46
CA ARG A 136 16.13 0.58 6.76
C ARG A 136 16.62 1.97 6.41
N TYR A 137 16.32 2.44 5.20
CA TYR A 137 16.62 3.80 4.78
C TYR A 137 15.35 4.55 4.38
N VAL A 138 15.37 5.88 4.52
CA VAL A 138 14.27 6.74 4.08
C VAL A 138 14.81 7.99 3.38
N LEU A 139 14.18 8.36 2.28
CA LEU A 139 14.37 9.64 1.62
C LEU A 139 13.06 10.43 1.67
N PRO A 140 12.95 11.43 2.56
CA PRO A 140 11.89 12.42 2.49
C PRO A 140 12.10 13.33 1.27
N VAL A 141 11.07 13.52 0.45
CA VAL A 141 11.05 14.52 -0.63
C VAL A 141 9.85 15.42 -0.38
N THR A 142 10.09 16.72 -0.30
CA THR A 142 9.12 17.68 0.21
C THR A 142 8.96 18.87 -0.72
N ILE A 143 7.76 19.46 -0.72
CA ILE A 143 7.56 20.79 -1.30
C ILE A 143 8.35 21.79 -0.46
N LEU A 144 9.26 22.55 -1.07
CA LEU A 144 10.02 23.61 -0.39
C LEU A 144 9.21 24.90 -0.36
N ASP A 145 8.67 25.30 -1.49
CA ASP A 145 7.92 26.55 -1.66
C ASP A 145 6.94 26.45 -2.82
N ALA A 146 5.87 27.23 -2.75
CA ALA A 146 4.87 27.36 -3.81
C ALA A 146 4.38 28.82 -3.91
N SER A 147 4.32 29.36 -5.13
CA SER A 147 3.82 30.72 -5.36
C SER A 147 2.29 30.74 -5.43
N ASN A 148 1.66 31.79 -4.91
CA ASN A 148 0.22 32.08 -5.08
C ASN A 148 -0.75 31.02 -4.49
N ILE A 149 -0.25 30.06 -3.71
CA ILE A 149 -1.07 29.07 -3.01
C ILE A 149 -0.38 28.58 -1.74
N ASP A 150 -1.16 28.32 -0.70
CA ASP A 150 -0.65 27.67 0.51
C ASP A 150 -0.43 26.17 0.30
N VAL A 151 0.53 25.61 1.02
CA VAL A 151 0.80 24.16 1.05
C VAL A 151 0.06 23.52 2.23
N LEU A 152 -0.56 22.37 1.99
CA LEU A 152 -1.14 21.56 3.05
C LEU A 152 -0.03 20.82 3.81
N GLU A 153 0.35 21.32 4.98
CA GLU A 153 1.47 20.79 5.77
C GLU A 153 1.36 19.28 6.08
N SER A 154 0.14 18.77 6.31
CA SER A 154 -0.07 17.35 6.60
C SER A 154 0.20 16.41 5.41
N ALA A 155 0.27 16.95 4.18
CA ALA A 155 0.50 16.21 2.95
C ALA A 155 1.59 16.87 2.10
N ARG A 156 2.59 17.47 2.76
CA ARG A 156 3.69 18.21 2.11
C ARG A 156 4.83 17.31 1.62
N THR A 157 5.01 16.17 2.27
CA THR A 157 6.21 15.33 2.13
C THR A 157 5.84 13.90 1.73
N ALA A 158 6.51 13.39 0.69
CA ALA A 158 6.53 11.96 0.37
C ALA A 158 7.75 11.31 1.02
N TYR A 159 7.59 10.07 1.49
CA TYR A 159 8.69 9.28 2.06
C TYR A 159 8.95 8.07 1.17
N PHE A 160 10.18 7.95 0.65
CA PHE A 160 10.63 6.78 -0.10
C PHE A 160 11.47 5.88 0.81
N ILE A 161 11.01 4.66 1.05
CA ILE A 161 11.59 3.77 2.06
C ILE A 161 12.30 2.60 1.38
N PHE A 162 13.54 2.34 1.78
CA PHE A 162 14.32 1.18 1.37
C PHE A 162 14.47 0.18 2.51
N LYS A 163 14.25 -1.10 2.23
CA LYS A 163 14.49 -2.18 3.20
C LYS A 163 15.09 -3.42 2.55
N GLY A 164 15.82 -4.20 3.33
CA GLY A 164 16.28 -5.53 2.91
C GLY A 164 15.12 -6.41 2.47
N ALA A 165 15.25 -7.05 1.31
CA ALA A 165 14.30 -8.08 0.93
C ALA A 165 14.60 -9.38 1.68
N ALA A 166 13.62 -9.91 2.42
CA ALA A 166 13.64 -11.31 2.84
C ALA A 166 13.29 -12.17 1.62
N LEU A 167 14.30 -12.54 0.82
CA LEU A 167 14.13 -13.42 -0.33
C LEU A 167 14.34 -14.87 0.08
N ILE A 168 13.30 -15.68 -0.12
CA ILE A 168 13.45 -17.13 -0.32
C ILE A 168 13.42 -17.33 -1.84
N ASN A 169 14.59 -17.29 -2.48
CA ASN A 169 14.74 -17.42 -3.94
C ASN A 169 15.16 -18.83 -4.38
N VAL A 170 15.49 -19.70 -3.43
CA VAL A 170 15.77 -21.11 -3.65
C VAL A 170 14.89 -21.91 -2.70
N VAL A 171 14.12 -22.84 -3.26
CA VAL A 171 13.30 -23.78 -2.51
C VAL A 171 13.68 -25.20 -2.92
N ALA A 172 13.62 -26.14 -1.99
CA ALA A 172 13.83 -27.54 -2.30
C ALA A 172 12.62 -28.08 -3.08
N ASN A 173 12.87 -28.77 -4.18
CA ASN A 173 11.83 -29.54 -4.86
C ASN A 173 11.65 -30.88 -4.13
N ILE A 174 10.45 -31.14 -3.62
CA ILE A 174 10.11 -32.36 -2.88
C ILE A 174 9.22 -33.23 -3.78
N LYS A 175 9.85 -33.89 -4.75
CA LYS A 175 9.18 -34.89 -5.61
C LYS A 175 9.80 -36.26 -5.37
N GLU A 176 8.99 -37.20 -4.89
CA GLU A 176 9.40 -38.60 -4.64
C GLU A 176 10.61 -38.73 -3.69
N ILE A 177 10.80 -37.76 -2.80
CA ILE A 177 11.86 -37.77 -1.79
C ILE A 177 11.26 -37.66 -0.38
N TYR A 178 12.02 -38.13 0.60
CA TYR A 178 11.76 -37.90 2.02
C TYR A 178 13.06 -37.42 2.69
N PHE A 179 12.92 -36.67 3.78
CA PHE A 179 14.05 -36.20 4.56
C PHE A 179 14.02 -36.88 5.95
N PRO A 180 14.85 -37.92 6.19
CA PRO A 180 14.89 -38.57 7.49
C PRO A 180 15.59 -37.68 8.51
N ILE A 181 14.95 -37.50 9.67
CA ILE A 181 15.52 -36.73 10.78
C ILE A 181 16.19 -37.69 11.75
N ASN A 182 17.51 -37.58 11.88
CA ASN A 182 18.29 -38.31 12.88
C ASN A 182 18.42 -37.48 14.15
N TRP A 183 17.57 -37.76 15.13
CA TRP A 183 17.61 -37.08 16.43
C TRP A 183 18.83 -37.52 17.24
N LYS A 184 19.53 -36.56 17.86
CA LYS A 184 20.67 -36.85 18.76
C LYS A 184 20.24 -37.49 20.08
N SER A 185 18.99 -37.28 20.49
CA SER A 185 18.38 -37.80 21.71
C SER A 185 16.94 -38.25 21.44
N SER A 186 16.37 -39.04 22.35
CA SER A 186 14.98 -39.49 22.21
C SER A 186 14.01 -38.31 22.30
N VAL A 187 13.09 -38.23 21.33
CA VAL A 187 12.02 -37.23 21.25
C VAL A 187 10.63 -37.82 21.58
N ASN A 188 10.58 -39.03 22.15
CA ASN A 188 9.33 -39.77 22.38
C ASN A 188 8.39 -39.13 23.43
N SER A 189 8.87 -38.16 24.21
CA SER A 189 8.14 -37.54 25.33
C SER A 189 8.02 -36.02 25.20
N LEU A 190 8.13 -35.49 23.97
CA LEU A 190 7.87 -34.07 23.72
C LEU A 190 6.42 -33.72 24.04
N SER A 191 6.19 -32.80 24.97
CA SER A 191 4.86 -32.29 25.32
C SER A 191 4.42 -31.12 24.43
N THR A 192 5.35 -30.48 23.74
CA THR A 192 5.09 -29.31 22.89
C THR A 192 6.07 -29.29 21.74
N VAL A 193 5.56 -28.99 20.54
CA VAL A 193 6.37 -28.82 19.32
C VAL A 193 5.79 -27.67 18.50
N THR A 194 6.66 -26.93 17.82
CA THR A 194 6.28 -25.89 16.85
C THR A 194 6.82 -26.30 15.49
N ILE A 195 5.95 -26.24 14.49
CA ILE A 195 6.27 -26.63 13.12
C ILE A 195 5.83 -25.48 12.22
N GLU A 196 6.77 -24.98 11.43
CA GLU A 196 6.55 -23.94 10.44
C GLU A 196 7.17 -24.38 9.12
N ALA A 197 6.43 -24.23 8.03
CA ALA A 197 6.91 -24.54 6.69
C ALA A 197 6.22 -23.62 5.67
N LEU A 198 7.00 -23.11 4.73
CA LEU A 198 6.47 -22.49 3.52
C LEU A 198 6.42 -23.55 2.42
N VAL A 199 5.22 -24.05 2.15
CA VAL A 199 4.99 -25.11 1.16
C VAL A 199 4.22 -24.53 -0.01
N ARG A 200 4.69 -24.82 -1.22
CA ARG A 200 3.98 -24.54 -2.46
C ARG A 200 3.85 -25.83 -3.25
N SER A 201 2.61 -26.24 -3.52
CA SER A 201 2.32 -27.31 -4.47
C SER A 201 1.82 -26.72 -5.78
N GLU A 202 2.23 -27.32 -6.89
CA GLU A 202 1.62 -27.09 -8.21
C GLU A 202 0.28 -27.83 -8.31
N ASP A 203 0.22 -29.05 -7.76
CA ASP A 203 -0.98 -29.88 -7.70
C ASP A 203 -0.92 -30.80 -6.47
N TRP A 204 -1.86 -30.62 -5.54
CA TRP A 204 -1.96 -31.46 -4.34
C TRP A 204 -2.43 -32.89 -4.64
N VAL A 205 -3.14 -33.09 -5.75
CA VAL A 205 -3.65 -34.40 -6.17
C VAL A 205 -2.53 -35.19 -6.85
N ALA A 206 -1.81 -34.54 -7.77
CA ALA A 206 -0.73 -35.14 -8.57
C ALA A 206 -1.19 -36.46 -9.25
N GLY A 207 -2.44 -36.50 -9.72
CA GLY A 207 -3.05 -37.67 -10.36
C GLY A 207 -3.35 -38.85 -9.43
N ARG A 208 -3.36 -38.67 -8.10
CA ARG A 208 -3.63 -39.72 -7.11
C ARG A 208 -5.07 -39.67 -6.60
N ASP A 209 -5.78 -40.82 -6.62
CA ASP A 209 -7.18 -40.91 -6.17
C ASP A 209 -7.36 -40.62 -4.66
N ASN A 210 -6.38 -41.01 -3.84
CA ASN A 210 -6.33 -40.78 -2.40
C ASN A 210 -5.11 -39.94 -2.01
N ALA A 211 -4.94 -38.80 -2.68
CA ALA A 211 -3.80 -37.93 -2.46
C ALA A 211 -3.71 -37.46 -1.00
N LEU A 212 -2.60 -37.85 -0.38
CA LEU A 212 -2.13 -37.38 0.93
C LEU A 212 -0.70 -36.89 0.75
N SER A 213 -0.41 -35.73 1.33
CA SER A 213 0.88 -35.05 1.14
C SER A 213 1.49 -34.75 2.51
N SER A 214 2.46 -35.58 2.93
CA SER A 214 3.13 -35.43 4.22
C SER A 214 4.01 -34.18 4.22
N VAL A 215 3.93 -33.39 5.30
CA VAL A 215 4.78 -32.22 5.52
C VAL A 215 5.84 -32.52 6.58
N PHE A 216 5.42 -33.00 7.75
CA PHE A 216 6.33 -33.31 8.85
C PHE A 216 5.70 -34.28 9.85
N GLY A 217 6.43 -35.31 10.27
CA GLY A 217 6.06 -36.11 11.43
C GLY A 217 6.33 -37.60 11.28
N ILE A 218 5.66 -38.38 12.12
CA ILE A 218 5.73 -39.83 12.22
C ILE A 218 4.31 -40.38 12.03
N GLU A 219 4.11 -41.10 10.94
CA GLU A 219 2.85 -41.79 10.61
C GLU A 219 2.36 -42.64 11.81
N GLY A 220 1.05 -42.58 12.09
CA GLY A 220 0.43 -43.29 13.20
C GLY A 220 0.73 -42.74 14.61
N LYS A 221 1.50 -41.65 14.73
CA LYS A 221 1.70 -40.94 16.01
C LYS A 221 1.30 -39.47 15.89
N PHE A 222 2.11 -38.69 15.20
CA PHE A 222 1.95 -37.25 15.07
C PHE A 222 2.44 -36.85 13.69
N LEU A 223 1.55 -36.38 12.81
CA LEU A 223 1.86 -36.09 11.43
C LEU A 223 1.10 -34.86 10.94
N VAL A 224 1.85 -33.82 10.61
CA VAL A 224 1.35 -32.70 9.81
C VAL A 224 1.37 -33.09 8.34
N ARG A 225 0.20 -33.02 7.71
CA ARG A 225 0.00 -33.34 6.28
C ARG A 225 -1.04 -32.41 5.65
N ILE A 226 -1.16 -32.48 4.33
CA ILE A 226 -2.14 -31.75 3.53
C ILE A 226 -2.95 -32.77 2.74
N GLY A 227 -4.27 -32.73 2.94
CA GLY A 227 -5.22 -33.72 2.42
C GLY A 227 -5.25 -35.05 3.18
N ASP A 228 -6.38 -35.74 3.06
CA ASP A 228 -6.56 -37.13 3.52
C ASP A 228 -7.67 -37.80 2.70
N ALA A 229 -7.86 -39.12 2.81
CA ALA A 229 -8.87 -39.87 2.05
C ALA A 229 -10.29 -39.29 2.15
N ASP A 230 -10.67 -38.74 3.30
CA ASP A 230 -11.99 -38.16 3.61
C ASP A 230 -11.97 -36.61 3.71
N ARG A 231 -10.84 -35.95 3.43
CA ARG A 231 -10.66 -34.50 3.60
C ARG A 231 -10.29 -33.79 2.30
N PRO A 232 -10.64 -32.49 2.16
CA PRO A 232 -10.18 -31.69 1.04
C PRO A 232 -8.67 -31.76 0.85
N ARG A 233 -8.24 -31.86 -0.40
CA ARG A 233 -6.85 -32.15 -0.77
C ARG A 233 -5.89 -30.99 -0.49
N ASP A 234 -6.41 -29.80 -0.25
CA ASP A 234 -5.71 -28.55 0.04
C ASP A 234 -5.84 -28.13 1.52
N GLN A 235 -6.40 -28.99 2.38
CA GLN A 235 -6.57 -28.70 3.80
C GLN A 235 -5.45 -29.28 4.66
N VAL A 236 -4.88 -28.47 5.55
CA VAL A 236 -3.93 -28.90 6.58
C VAL A 236 -4.60 -29.83 7.60
N GLN A 237 -3.92 -30.93 7.93
CA GLN A 237 -4.28 -31.91 8.95
C GLN A 237 -3.10 -32.13 9.91
N VAL A 238 -3.39 -32.41 11.18
CA VAL A 238 -2.41 -32.66 12.25
C VAL A 238 -2.82 -33.89 13.05
#